data_AF-A0AA88DHB5-F1
#
_entry.id   AF-A0AA88DHB5-F1
#
_cell.length_a   1.000
_cell.length_b   1.000
_cell.length_c   1.000
_cell.angle_alpha   90.00
_cell.angle_beta   90.00
_cell.angle_gamma   90.00
#
_symmetry.space_group_name_H-M   'P 1'
#
loop_
_entity.id
_entity.type
_entity.pdbx_description
1 polymer ?
#
loop_
_entity_poly.entity_id
_entity_poly.type
_entity_poly.pdbx_seq_one_letter_code
_entity_poly.pdbx_strand_id
1 'polypeptide(L)'
;MADVEDQAAKLSVEEQMQLTIIQTLENDIISEKSEISKLREDIEGMLKAKGEICSQILEKQRKIASLESDSSTLAQTLVLIQQEKVGLSSKLKEKRTYYQKVAQDMNYRLQERKDYFNSLATSRKAGKLATEDDARRNLMAKLDSAKAKLDEILEVKSKLVMENKKVKQAIEQVNSRANDFEPHLRALDIKTLEEEYNTLLSDKAGVTEYLQSLQAQVEILKGISHVVKCACGEEYRVGTDLCA
;
A
#
# COMPACT_ATOMS: atom_id res chain seq x y z
N MET A 1 37.39 -42.17 92.60
CA MET A 1 35.97 -41.99 92.17
C MET A 1 35.72 -40.57 91.72
N ALA A 2 36.09 -39.54 92.51
CA ALA A 2 35.92 -38.12 92.14
C ALA A 2 36.56 -37.68 90.81
N ASP A 3 37.71 -38.24 90.42
CA ASP A 3 38.45 -37.85 89.19
C ASP A 3 37.72 -38.24 87.89
N VAL A 4 36.95 -39.34 87.91
CA VAL A 4 36.20 -39.83 86.74
C VAL A 4 34.91 -39.02 86.55
N GLU A 5 34.28 -38.61 87.65
CA GLU A 5 33.07 -37.77 87.63
C GLU A 5 33.39 -36.35 87.15
N ASP A 6 34.51 -35.77 87.57
CA ASP A 6 34.96 -34.45 87.13
C ASP A 6 35.30 -34.43 85.63
N GLN A 7 35.93 -35.50 85.14
CA GLN A 7 36.22 -35.66 83.72
C GLN A 7 34.96 -35.87 82.87
N ALA A 8 33.97 -36.61 83.38
CA ALA A 8 32.67 -36.77 82.71
C ALA A 8 31.88 -35.46 82.67
N ALA A 9 31.89 -34.67 83.75
CA ALA A 9 31.26 -33.35 83.78
C ALA A 9 31.88 -32.39 82.74
N LYS A 10 33.23 -32.39 82.64
CA LYS A 10 33.95 -31.58 81.65
C LYS A 10 33.60 -31.96 80.21
N LEU A 11 33.53 -33.26 79.91
CA LEU A 11 33.14 -33.75 78.58
C LEU A 11 31.69 -33.37 78.23
N SER A 12 30.77 -33.45 79.20
CA SER A 12 29.37 -33.07 78.99
C SER A 12 29.20 -31.58 78.69
N VAL A 13 29.96 -30.70 79.36
CA VAL A 13 29.97 -29.26 79.08
C VAL A 13 30.50 -28.97 77.67
N GLU A 14 31.56 -29.65 77.24
CA GLU A 14 32.12 -29.53 75.90
C GLU A 14 31.12 -29.99 74.82
N GLU A 15 30.44 -31.13 75.01
CA GLU A 15 29.39 -31.60 74.11
C GLU A 15 28.22 -30.61 74.00
N GLN A 16 27.76 -30.05 75.12
CA GLN A 16 26.69 -29.05 75.14
C GLN A 16 27.11 -27.75 74.43
N MET A 17 28.37 -27.33 74.59
CA MET A 17 28.93 -26.20 73.86
C MET A 17 28.95 -26.49 72.35
N GLN A 18 29.42 -27.66 71.94
CA GLN A 18 29.46 -28.07 70.53
C GLN A 18 28.06 -28.17 69.92
N LEU A 19 27.08 -28.73 70.64
CA LEU A 19 25.68 -28.77 70.21
C LEU A 19 25.10 -27.38 69.97
N THR A 20 25.39 -26.42 70.87
CA THR A 20 24.93 -25.03 70.72
C THR A 20 25.55 -24.36 69.50
N ILE A 21 26.84 -24.61 69.24
CA ILE A 21 27.54 -24.10 68.05
C ILE A 21 26.92 -24.69 66.78
N ILE A 22 26.68 -26.00 66.74
CA ILE A 22 26.05 -26.67 65.60
C ILE A 22 24.67 -26.08 65.32
N GLN A 23 23.82 -25.94 66.35
CA GLN A 23 22.48 -25.37 66.20
C GLN A 23 22.52 -23.93 65.68
N THR A 24 23.50 -23.13 66.12
CA THR A 24 23.67 -21.76 65.63
C THR A 24 24.03 -21.76 64.15
N LEU A 25 24.99 -22.58 63.74
CA LEU A 25 25.40 -22.72 62.34
C LEU A 25 24.28 -23.28 61.45
N GLU A 26 23.49 -24.22 61.95
CA GLU A 26 22.32 -24.75 61.22
C GLU A 26 21.29 -23.65 60.94
N ASN A 27 21.02 -22.78 61.92
CA ASN A 27 20.12 -21.65 61.73
C ASN A 27 20.66 -20.64 60.71
N ASP A 28 21.97 -20.34 60.77
CA ASP A 28 22.62 -19.44 59.81
C ASP A 28 22.53 -20.02 58.38
N ILE A 29 22.80 -21.31 58.19
CA ILE A 29 22.66 -22.00 56.90
C ILE A 29 21.22 -21.92 56.37
N ILE A 30 20.23 -22.11 57.25
CA ILE A 30 18.81 -21.99 56.87
C ILE A 30 18.48 -20.56 56.43
N SER A 31 19.02 -19.55 57.14
CA SER A 31 18.86 -18.14 56.79
C SER A 31 19.48 -17.83 55.43
N GLU A 32 20.74 -18.20 55.21
CA GLU A 32 21.45 -18.01 53.94
C GLU A 32 20.72 -18.70 52.79
N LYS A 33 20.22 -19.93 53.00
CA LYS A 33 19.44 -20.65 52.00
C LYS A 33 18.16 -19.90 51.62
N SER A 34 17.48 -19.28 52.60
CA SER A 34 16.31 -18.45 52.32
C SER A 34 16.67 -17.20 51.51
N GLU A 35 17.80 -16.56 51.79
CA GLU A 35 18.28 -15.40 51.03
C GLU A 35 18.64 -15.76 49.60
N ILE A 36 19.33 -16.89 49.39
CA ILE A 36 19.65 -17.42 48.05
C ILE A 36 18.36 -17.68 47.26
N SER A 37 17.30 -18.21 47.89
CA SER A 37 16.03 -18.44 47.21
C SER A 37 15.40 -17.13 46.72
N LYS A 38 15.37 -16.10 47.57
CA LYS A 38 14.85 -14.77 47.21
C LYS A 38 15.66 -14.15 46.08
N LEU A 39 16.98 -14.21 46.16
CA LEU A 39 17.87 -13.68 45.12
C LEU A 39 17.63 -14.38 43.77
N ARG A 40 17.35 -15.69 43.78
CA ARG A 40 17.00 -16.45 42.57
C ARG A 40 15.72 -15.92 41.91
N GLU A 41 14.69 -15.66 42.72
CA GLU A 41 13.42 -15.11 42.25
C GLU A 41 13.60 -13.69 41.66
N ASP A 42 14.42 -12.85 42.31
CA ASP A 42 14.74 -11.51 41.81
C ASP A 42 15.46 -11.56 40.45
N ILE A 43 16.44 -12.47 40.30
CA ILE A 43 17.16 -12.68 39.03
C ILE A 43 16.18 -13.12 37.92
N GLU A 44 15.26 -14.03 38.22
CA GLU A 44 14.25 -14.49 37.27
C GLU A 44 13.31 -13.35 36.84
N GLY A 45 12.85 -12.54 37.80
CA GLY A 45 12.07 -11.33 37.53
C GLY A 45 12.82 -10.33 36.65
N MET A 46 14.10 -10.08 36.95
CA MET A 46 14.95 -9.22 36.14
C MET A 46 15.16 -9.75 34.72
N LEU A 47 15.36 -11.05 34.54
CA LEU A 47 15.52 -11.67 33.22
C LEU A 47 14.26 -11.51 32.37
N LYS A 48 13.09 -11.66 32.98
CA LYS A 48 11.81 -11.43 32.31
C LYS A 48 11.66 -9.97 31.87
N ALA A 49 11.90 -9.01 32.78
CA ALA A 49 11.84 -7.59 32.45
C ALA A 49 12.86 -7.20 31.36
N LYS A 50 14.07 -7.77 31.39
CA LYS A 50 15.07 -7.60 30.33
C LYS A 50 14.56 -8.10 28.98
N GLY A 51 13.90 -9.26 28.95
CA GLY A 51 13.27 -9.80 27.75
C GLY A 51 12.24 -8.85 27.15
N GLU A 52 11.34 -8.32 27.98
CA GLU A 52 10.32 -7.35 27.57
C GLU A 52 10.93 -6.05 27.02
N ILE A 53 11.97 -5.51 27.67
CA ILE A 53 12.70 -4.33 27.20
C ILE A 53 13.35 -4.59 25.84
N CYS A 54 14.00 -5.75 25.65
CA CYS A 54 14.60 -6.13 24.37
C CYS A 54 13.56 -6.19 23.25
N SER A 55 12.38 -6.77 23.51
CA SER A 55 11.28 -6.80 22.54
C SER A 55 10.83 -5.40 22.12
N GLN A 56 10.67 -4.48 23.08
CA GLN A 56 10.31 -3.09 22.78
C GLN A 56 11.39 -2.34 21.99
N ILE A 57 12.66 -2.57 22.30
CA ILE A 57 13.79 -1.98 21.55
C ILE A 57 13.76 -2.44 20.10
N LEU A 58 13.59 -3.74 19.85
CA LEU A 58 13.52 -4.31 18.50
C LEU A 58 12.33 -3.79 17.71
N GLU A 59 11.17 -3.62 18.35
CA GLU A 59 10.01 -3.01 17.72
C GLU A 59 10.27 -1.56 17.31
N LYS A 60 10.85 -0.76 18.21
CA LYS A 60 11.22 0.64 17.91
C LYS A 60 12.26 0.73 16.79
N GLN A 61 13.25 -0.16 16.77
CA GLN A 61 14.26 -0.22 15.69
C GLN A 61 13.62 -0.53 14.33
N ARG A 62 12.67 -1.47 14.25
CA ARG A 62 11.91 -1.72 13.01
C ARG A 62 11.14 -0.49 12.54
N LYS A 63 10.50 0.22 13.47
CA LYS A 63 9.76 1.44 13.14
C LYS A 63 10.67 2.56 12.63
N ILE A 64 11.86 2.72 13.23
CA ILE A 64 12.87 3.68 12.77
C ILE A 64 13.31 3.35 11.35
N ALA A 65 13.67 2.09 11.07
CA ALA A 65 14.10 1.66 9.74
C ALA A 65 13.02 1.90 8.66
N SER A 66 11.75 1.66 8.99
CA SER A 66 10.62 1.98 8.12
C SER A 66 10.56 3.48 7.79
N LEU A 67 10.61 4.34 8.81
CA LEU A 67 10.54 5.79 8.64
C LEU A 67 11.75 6.35 7.88
N GLU A 68 12.93 5.77 8.06
CA GLU A 68 14.13 6.15 7.30
C GLU A 68 13.98 5.82 5.81
N SER A 69 13.38 4.67 5.49
CA SER A 69 13.06 4.28 4.11
C SER A 69 12.05 5.24 3.47
N ASP A 70 10.97 5.56 4.19
CA ASP A 70 9.95 6.51 3.73
C ASP A 70 10.55 7.90 3.50
N SER A 71 11.38 8.38 4.43
CA SER A 71 12.06 9.67 4.31
C SER A 71 12.98 9.73 3.10
N SER A 72 13.70 8.65 2.79
CA SER A 72 14.54 8.56 1.59
C SER A 72 13.69 8.62 0.31
N THR A 73 12.59 7.87 0.26
CA THR A 73 11.65 7.85 -0.87
C THR A 73 11.02 9.23 -1.09
N LEU A 74 10.62 9.91 -0.02
CA LEU A 74 10.06 11.26 -0.09
C LEU A 74 11.10 12.27 -0.60
N ALA A 75 12.34 12.19 -0.12
CA ALA A 75 13.42 13.04 -0.59
C ALA A 75 13.68 12.88 -2.10
N GLN A 76 13.69 11.63 -2.60
CA GLN A 76 13.84 11.34 -4.03
C GLN A 76 12.67 11.92 -4.84
N THR A 77 11.44 11.73 -4.36
CA THR A 77 10.22 12.24 -5.02
C THR A 77 10.24 13.77 -5.12
N LEU A 78 10.68 14.46 -4.06
CA LEU A 78 10.81 15.92 -4.07
C LEU A 78 11.82 16.42 -5.11
N VAL A 79 12.95 15.72 -5.29
CA VAL A 79 13.93 16.07 -6.32
C VAL A 79 13.31 15.97 -7.72
N LEU A 80 12.57 14.88 -7.99
CA LEU A 80 11.90 14.68 -9.28
C LEU A 80 10.85 15.77 -9.55
N ILE A 81 9.99 16.08 -8.57
CA ILE A 81 8.99 17.15 -8.69
C ILE A 81 9.66 18.50 -8.98
N GLN A 82 10.75 18.79 -8.28
CA GLN A 82 11.48 20.04 -8.48
C GLN A 82 12.11 20.10 -9.88
N GLN A 83 12.63 18.99 -10.39
CA GLN A 83 13.14 18.89 -11.75
C GLN A 83 12.05 19.10 -12.80
N GLU A 84 10.89 18.45 -12.65
CA GLU A 84 9.74 18.63 -13.55
C GLU A 84 9.23 20.06 -13.55
N LYS A 85 9.14 20.69 -12.37
CA LYS A 85 8.75 22.10 -12.22
C LYS A 85 9.67 23.02 -13.02
N VAL A 86 10.99 22.82 -12.94
CA VAL A 86 11.96 23.60 -13.72
C VAL A 86 11.76 23.37 -15.22
N GLY A 87 11.58 22.11 -15.64
CA GLY A 87 11.35 21.76 -17.04
C GLY A 87 10.07 22.39 -17.61
N LEU A 88 8.96 22.33 -16.87
CA LEU A 88 7.69 22.94 -17.26
C LEU A 88 7.79 24.47 -17.31
N SER A 89 8.50 25.09 -16.37
CA SER A 89 8.72 26.54 -16.36
C SER A 89 9.46 27.01 -17.62
N SER A 90 10.49 26.28 -18.05
CA SER A 90 11.20 26.56 -19.31
C SER A 90 10.28 26.47 -20.52
N LYS A 91 9.54 25.36 -20.66
CA LYS A 91 8.59 25.14 -21.76
C LYS A 91 7.51 26.23 -21.82
N LEU A 92 7.04 26.69 -20.66
CA LEU A 92 6.04 27.76 -20.58
C LEU A 92 6.61 29.10 -21.03
N LYS A 93 7.87 29.40 -20.65
CA LYS A 93 8.58 30.60 -21.11
C LYS A 93 8.80 30.59 -22.63
N GLU A 94 9.19 29.45 -23.18
CA GLU A 94 9.32 29.27 -24.63
C GLU A 94 7.99 29.49 -25.37
N LYS A 95 6.90 28.84 -24.92
CA LYS A 95 5.56 29.05 -25.50
C LYS A 95 5.11 30.50 -25.40
N ARG A 96 5.32 31.17 -24.27
CA ARG A 96 4.99 32.60 -24.11
C ARG A 96 5.74 33.44 -25.13
N THR A 97 7.03 33.20 -25.30
CA THR A 97 7.87 33.92 -26.28
C THR A 97 7.40 33.67 -27.70
N TYR A 98 7.05 32.42 -28.04
CA TYR A 98 6.50 32.06 -29.35
C TYR A 98 5.20 32.81 -29.65
N TYR A 99 4.20 32.75 -28.76
CA TYR A 99 2.92 33.42 -28.99
C TYR A 99 3.06 34.94 -29.02
N GLN A 100 3.99 35.51 -28.26
CA GLN A 100 4.30 36.94 -28.34
C GLN A 100 4.83 37.33 -29.73
N LYS A 101 5.71 36.52 -30.34
CA LYS A 101 6.17 36.74 -31.72
C LYS A 101 5.03 36.62 -32.73
N VAL A 102 4.16 35.61 -32.58
CA VAL A 102 3.00 35.42 -33.46
C VAL A 102 2.05 36.61 -33.38
N ALA A 103 1.76 37.12 -32.17
CA ALA A 103 0.92 38.29 -31.99
C ALA A 103 1.53 39.55 -32.63
N GLN A 104 2.86 39.74 -32.49
CA GLN A 104 3.58 40.83 -33.15
C GLN A 104 3.51 40.74 -34.68
N ASP A 105 3.73 39.55 -35.27
CA ASP A 105 3.61 39.32 -36.72
C ASP A 105 2.20 39.61 -37.24
N MET A 106 1.16 39.13 -36.54
CA MET A 106 -0.23 39.41 -36.91
C MET A 106 -0.55 40.90 -36.89
N ASN A 107 -0.11 41.62 -35.85
CA ASN A 107 -0.30 43.07 -35.74
C ASN A 107 0.42 43.81 -36.88
N TYR A 108 1.64 43.40 -37.21
CA TYR A 108 2.40 43.97 -38.34
C TYR A 108 1.65 43.77 -39.66
N ARG A 109 1.20 42.55 -39.97
CA ARG A 109 0.43 42.24 -41.19
C ARG A 109 -0.90 43.00 -41.29
N LEU A 110 -1.60 43.17 -40.16
CA LEU A 110 -2.83 43.94 -40.11
C LEU A 110 -2.57 45.43 -40.40
N GLN A 111 -1.48 45.96 -39.86
CA GLN A 111 -1.08 47.34 -40.11
C GLN A 111 -0.69 47.54 -41.59
N GLU A 112 0.11 46.65 -42.18
CA GLU A 112 0.42 46.68 -43.62
C GLU A 112 -0.83 46.66 -44.49
N ARG A 113 -1.80 45.80 -44.17
CA ARG A 113 -3.08 45.77 -44.91
C ARG A 113 -3.86 47.07 -44.75
N LYS A 114 -3.91 47.63 -43.54
CA LYS A 114 -4.58 48.90 -43.29
C LYS A 114 -3.94 50.03 -44.11
N ASP A 115 -2.62 50.09 -44.14
CA ASP A 115 -1.86 51.09 -44.89
C ASP A 115 -2.03 50.90 -46.41
N TYR A 116 -2.07 49.66 -46.88
CA TYR A 116 -2.42 49.33 -48.27
C TYR A 116 -3.86 49.74 -48.62
N PHE A 117 -4.85 49.49 -47.76
CA PHE A 117 -6.21 49.95 -48.00
C PHE A 117 -6.33 51.47 -47.98
N ASN A 118 -5.58 52.15 -47.12
CA ASN A 118 -5.55 53.61 -47.09
C ASN A 118 -4.91 54.18 -48.36
N SER A 119 -3.84 53.56 -48.89
CA SER A 119 -3.23 53.94 -50.18
C SER A 119 -4.11 53.60 -51.38
N LEU A 120 -4.90 52.52 -51.28
CA LEU A 120 -5.91 52.17 -52.27
C LEU A 120 -7.10 53.15 -52.22
N ALA A 121 -7.54 53.57 -51.04
CA ALA A 121 -8.61 54.54 -50.87
C ALA A 121 -8.22 55.93 -51.40
N THR A 122 -6.93 56.30 -51.30
CA THR A 122 -6.41 57.52 -51.93
C THR A 122 -6.24 57.39 -53.45
N SER A 123 -5.98 56.20 -53.99
CA SER A 123 -5.88 55.95 -55.45
C SER A 123 -7.22 55.66 -56.14
N ARG A 124 -8.24 55.14 -55.44
CA ARG A 124 -9.59 54.85 -55.98
C ARG A 124 -10.47 56.08 -56.21
N LYS A 125 -9.90 57.28 -56.15
CA LYS A 125 -10.40 58.44 -56.92
C LYS A 125 -10.25 58.25 -58.44
N ALA A 126 -9.70 57.14 -58.92
CA ALA A 126 -9.72 56.79 -60.34
C ALA A 126 -9.83 55.27 -60.59
N GLY A 127 -10.89 54.85 -61.29
CA GLY A 127 -10.81 53.78 -62.32
C GLY A 127 -11.19 52.32 -61.97
N LYS A 128 -12.07 51.75 -62.83
CA LYS A 128 -12.62 50.36 -62.94
C LYS A 128 -11.54 49.32 -63.35
N LEU A 129 -11.54 48.03 -62.95
CA LEU A 129 -12.48 46.88 -63.10
C LEU A 129 -12.48 46.25 -64.50
N ALA A 130 -11.73 45.13 -64.69
CA ALA A 130 -11.93 44.11 -65.74
C ALA A 130 -10.91 42.93 -65.67
N THR A 131 -10.85 42.16 -64.56
CA THR A 131 -10.25 40.79 -64.52
C THR A 131 -10.83 39.95 -63.35
N GLU A 132 -12.05 40.27 -62.89
CA GLU A 132 -12.56 39.77 -61.62
C GLU A 132 -13.21 38.38 -61.69
N ASP A 133 -13.71 37.90 -62.83
CA ASP A 133 -14.70 36.82 -62.80
C ASP A 133 -14.11 35.41 -62.54
N ASP A 134 -12.91 35.12 -63.03
CA ASP A 134 -12.27 33.80 -62.81
C ASP A 134 -11.61 33.70 -61.42
N ALA A 135 -10.96 34.79 -60.98
CA ALA A 135 -10.44 34.91 -59.62
C ALA A 135 -11.56 34.85 -58.57
N ARG A 136 -12.72 35.47 -58.85
CA ARG A 136 -13.90 35.41 -57.99
C ARG A 136 -14.48 34.01 -57.89
N ARG A 137 -14.50 33.25 -59.01
CA ARG A 137 -14.96 31.85 -59.03
C ARG A 137 -14.02 30.94 -58.24
N ASN A 138 -12.69 31.10 -58.37
CA ASN A 138 -11.70 30.35 -57.58
C ASN A 138 -11.81 30.64 -56.07
N LEU A 139 -12.01 31.92 -55.71
CA LEU A 139 -12.18 32.34 -54.32
C LEU A 139 -13.48 31.81 -53.72
N MET A 140 -14.59 31.79 -54.48
CA MET A 140 -15.84 31.17 -54.04
C MET A 140 -15.66 29.67 -53.75
N ALA A 141 -15.00 28.92 -54.63
CA ALA A 141 -14.76 27.49 -54.40
C ALA A 141 -13.91 27.23 -53.14
N LYS A 142 -12.89 28.06 -52.89
CA LYS A 142 -12.07 27.99 -51.66
C LYS A 142 -12.88 28.35 -50.42
N LEU A 143 -13.77 29.33 -50.52
CA LEU A 143 -14.65 29.73 -49.43
C LEU A 143 -15.63 28.60 -49.07
N ASP A 144 -16.23 27.95 -50.07
CA ASP A 144 -17.16 26.84 -49.84
C ASP A 144 -16.43 25.62 -49.29
N SER A 145 -15.22 25.33 -49.76
CA SER A 145 -14.36 24.30 -49.15
C SER A 145 -14.01 24.60 -47.68
N ALA A 146 -13.71 25.87 -47.36
CA ALA A 146 -13.41 26.28 -45.99
C ALA A 146 -14.64 26.21 -45.07
N LYS A 147 -15.83 26.54 -45.58
CA LYS A 147 -17.10 26.36 -44.86
C LYS A 147 -17.36 24.89 -44.53
N ALA A 148 -17.23 24.00 -45.52
CA ALA A 148 -17.42 22.56 -45.30
C ALA A 148 -16.48 21.99 -44.23
N LYS A 149 -15.20 22.40 -44.24
CA LYS A 149 -14.24 22.00 -43.21
C LYS A 149 -14.60 22.56 -41.83
N LEU A 150 -15.14 23.77 -41.76
CA LEU A 150 -15.58 24.36 -40.51
C LEU A 150 -16.78 23.59 -39.93
N ASP A 151 -17.73 23.20 -40.77
CA ASP A 151 -18.90 22.42 -40.35
C ASP A 151 -18.49 21.04 -39.81
N GLU A 152 -17.53 20.36 -40.46
CA GLU A 152 -16.97 19.09 -39.98
C GLU A 152 -16.29 19.26 -38.62
N ILE A 153 -15.50 20.32 -38.42
CA ILE A 153 -14.87 20.63 -37.13
C ILE A 153 -15.93 20.90 -36.04
N LEU A 154 -17.01 21.60 -36.37
CA LEU A 154 -18.09 21.86 -35.42
C LEU A 154 -18.81 20.56 -35.01
N GLU A 155 -19.02 19.63 -35.94
CA GLU A 155 -19.61 18.33 -35.65
C GLU A 155 -18.71 17.49 -34.74
N VAL A 156 -17.41 17.40 -35.05
CA VAL A 156 -16.42 16.69 -34.23
C VAL A 156 -16.33 17.32 -32.83
N LYS A 157 -16.34 18.66 -32.73
CA LYS A 157 -16.36 19.37 -31.45
C LYS A 157 -17.59 18.99 -30.62
N SER A 158 -18.78 18.94 -31.23
CA SER A 158 -20.01 18.54 -30.54
C SER A 158 -19.91 17.11 -29.97
N LYS A 159 -19.40 16.17 -30.77
CA LYS A 159 -19.15 14.78 -30.33
C LYS A 159 -18.17 14.73 -29.15
N LEU A 160 -17.04 15.43 -29.24
CA LEU A 160 -16.04 15.49 -28.15
C LEU A 160 -16.58 16.11 -26.87
N VAL A 161 -17.46 17.11 -26.96
CA VAL A 161 -18.11 17.71 -25.78
C VAL A 161 -19.04 16.70 -25.11
N MET A 162 -19.79 15.92 -25.89
CA MET A 162 -20.66 14.87 -25.35
C MET A 162 -19.86 13.76 -24.67
N GLU A 163 -18.79 13.27 -25.29
CA GLU A 163 -17.91 12.25 -24.70
C GLU A 163 -17.23 12.76 -23.43
N ASN A 164 -16.72 14.00 -23.42
CA ASN A 164 -16.18 14.61 -22.19
C ASN A 164 -17.20 14.65 -21.05
N LYS A 165 -18.47 14.94 -21.36
CA LYS A 165 -19.54 14.92 -20.35
C LYS A 165 -19.75 13.53 -19.77
N LYS A 166 -19.75 12.48 -20.60
CA LYS A 166 -19.86 11.08 -20.14
C LYS A 166 -18.68 10.67 -19.29
N VAL A 167 -17.46 10.99 -19.71
CA VAL A 167 -16.23 10.70 -18.95
C VAL A 167 -16.27 11.39 -17.59
N LYS A 168 -16.67 12.67 -17.55
CA LYS A 168 -16.82 13.40 -16.29
C LYS A 168 -17.82 12.72 -15.34
N GLN A 169 -18.97 12.28 -15.87
CA GLN A 169 -19.96 11.54 -15.07
C GLN A 169 -19.42 10.20 -14.55
N ALA A 170 -18.65 9.46 -15.37
CA ALA A 170 -18.02 8.22 -14.95
C ALA A 170 -16.98 8.45 -13.83
N ILE A 171 -16.17 9.52 -13.93
CA ILE A 171 -15.21 9.90 -12.88
C ILE A 171 -15.92 10.25 -11.58
N GLU A 172 -16.99 11.06 -11.63
CA GLU A 172 -17.78 11.41 -10.45
C GLU A 172 -18.40 10.16 -9.80
N GLN A 173 -18.90 9.22 -10.61
CA GLN A 173 -19.43 7.94 -10.12
C GLN A 173 -18.35 7.10 -9.42
N VAL A 174 -17.16 6.97 -10.02
CA VAL A 174 -16.05 6.22 -9.41
C VAL A 174 -15.58 6.89 -8.11
N ASN A 175 -15.46 8.21 -8.08
CA ASN A 175 -15.10 8.95 -6.88
C ASN A 175 -16.13 8.79 -5.75
N SER A 176 -17.42 8.79 -6.05
CA SER A 176 -18.45 8.53 -5.04
C SER A 176 -18.31 7.13 -4.43
N ARG A 177 -18.06 6.10 -5.25
CA ARG A 177 -17.81 4.73 -4.78
C ARG A 177 -16.52 4.61 -3.98
N ALA A 178 -15.48 5.35 -4.35
CA ALA A 178 -14.24 5.39 -3.58
C ALA A 178 -14.47 5.91 -2.14
N ASN A 179 -15.44 6.82 -1.97
CA ASN A 179 -15.82 7.34 -0.66
C ASN A 179 -16.65 6.36 0.19
N ASP A 180 -17.19 5.30 -0.41
CA ASP A 180 -17.92 4.25 0.32
C ASP A 180 -16.97 3.28 1.07
N PHE A 181 -15.67 3.26 0.73
CA PHE A 181 -14.70 2.42 1.43
C PHE A 181 -14.37 2.94 2.83
N GLU A 182 -13.81 2.09 3.69
CA GLU A 182 -13.35 2.53 5.00
C GLU A 182 -12.17 3.52 4.88
N PRO A 183 -12.03 4.51 5.79
CA PRO A 183 -10.98 5.52 5.71
C PRO A 183 -9.56 4.96 5.70
N HIS A 184 -9.33 3.85 6.41
CA HIS A 184 -8.02 3.19 6.45
C HIS A 184 -7.66 2.55 5.11
N LEU A 185 -8.65 2.01 4.37
CA LEU A 185 -8.44 1.45 3.03
C LEU A 185 -8.14 2.52 1.99
N ARG A 186 -8.76 3.70 2.11
CA ARG A 186 -8.44 4.85 1.25
C ARG A 186 -7.05 5.45 1.50
N ALA A 187 -6.51 5.26 2.70
CA ALA A 187 -5.22 5.81 3.11
C ALA A 187 -4.03 4.92 2.73
N LEU A 188 -4.29 3.64 2.43
CA LEU A 188 -3.28 2.69 1.95
C LEU A 188 -2.83 3.05 0.52
N ASP A 189 -1.57 2.81 0.22
CA ASP A 189 -1.08 2.96 -1.14
C ASP A 189 -1.55 1.80 -2.03
N ILE A 190 -1.64 2.08 -3.33
CA ILE A 190 -2.14 1.13 -4.33
C ILE A 190 -1.30 -0.16 -4.35
N LYS A 191 0.01 -0.06 -4.13
CA LYS A 191 0.91 -1.20 -4.21
C LYS A 191 0.66 -2.16 -3.04
N THR A 192 0.50 -1.65 -1.82
CA THR A 192 0.10 -2.48 -0.67
C THR A 192 -1.27 -3.12 -0.87
N LEU A 193 -2.24 -2.37 -1.42
CA LEU A 193 -3.55 -2.95 -1.77
C LEU A 193 -3.46 -4.08 -2.81
N GLU A 194 -2.61 -3.93 -3.83
CA GLU A 194 -2.37 -4.95 -4.85
C GLU A 194 -1.68 -6.19 -4.25
N GLU A 195 -0.70 -6.02 -3.37
CA GLU A 195 0.01 -7.10 -2.69
C GLU A 195 -0.93 -7.90 -1.76
N GLU A 196 -1.75 -7.22 -0.96
CA GLU A 196 -2.78 -7.85 -0.10
C GLU A 196 -3.84 -8.59 -0.93
N TYR A 197 -4.30 -7.98 -2.03
CA TYR A 197 -5.26 -8.62 -2.94
C TYR A 197 -4.70 -9.89 -3.57
N ASN A 198 -3.43 -9.89 -4.00
CA ASN A 198 -2.77 -11.07 -4.56
C ASN A 198 -2.55 -12.17 -3.51
N THR A 199 -2.28 -11.79 -2.25
CA THR A 199 -2.14 -12.71 -1.13
C THR A 199 -3.48 -13.39 -0.85
N LEU A 200 -4.56 -12.63 -0.74
CA LEU A 200 -5.92 -13.15 -0.56
C LEU A 200 -6.37 -14.05 -1.73
N LEU A 201 -6.01 -13.71 -2.96
CA LEU A 201 -6.27 -14.58 -4.12
C LEU A 201 -5.56 -15.92 -4.00
N SER A 202 -4.31 -15.92 -3.54
CA SER A 202 -3.51 -17.12 -3.35
C SER A 202 -4.07 -17.99 -2.22
N ASP A 203 -4.45 -17.39 -1.09
CA ASP A 203 -5.10 -18.08 0.02
C ASP A 203 -6.43 -18.71 -0.43
N LYS A 204 -7.23 -17.98 -1.20
CA LYS A 204 -8.48 -18.50 -1.78
C LYS A 204 -8.23 -19.71 -2.69
N ALA A 205 -7.18 -19.69 -3.49
CA ALA A 205 -6.80 -20.82 -4.33
C ALA A 205 -6.45 -22.04 -3.45
N GLY A 206 -5.60 -21.86 -2.43
CA GLY A 206 -5.25 -22.92 -1.49
C GLY A 206 -6.45 -23.51 -0.74
N VAL A 207 -7.38 -22.67 -0.28
CA VAL A 207 -8.64 -23.14 0.35
C VAL A 207 -9.48 -23.94 -0.64
N THR A 208 -9.55 -23.51 -1.90
CA THR A 208 -10.30 -24.21 -2.95
C THR A 208 -9.69 -25.58 -3.23
N GLU A 209 -8.36 -25.67 -3.33
CA GLU A 209 -7.63 -26.93 -3.51
C GLU A 209 -7.82 -27.89 -2.33
N TYR A 210 -7.75 -27.37 -1.10
CA TYR A 210 -8.01 -28.17 0.11
C TYR A 210 -9.44 -28.72 0.13
N LEU A 211 -10.45 -27.89 -0.20
CA LEU A 211 -11.84 -28.34 -0.30
C LEU A 211 -12.02 -29.41 -1.38
N GLN A 212 -11.38 -29.26 -2.54
CA GLN A 212 -11.40 -30.28 -3.59
C GLN A 212 -10.74 -31.58 -3.15
N SER A 213 -9.64 -31.51 -2.41
CA SER A 213 -8.97 -32.68 -1.83
C SER A 213 -9.86 -33.42 -0.83
N LEU A 214 -10.51 -32.69 0.08
CA LEU A 214 -11.48 -33.28 1.01
C LEU A 214 -12.63 -33.96 0.26
N GLN A 215 -13.18 -33.31 -0.77
CA GLN A 215 -14.24 -33.88 -1.59
C GLN A 215 -13.78 -35.18 -2.29
N ALA A 216 -12.55 -35.22 -2.81
CA ALA A 216 -11.96 -36.43 -3.38
C ALA A 216 -11.79 -37.54 -2.34
N GLN A 217 -11.37 -37.22 -1.12
CA GLN A 217 -11.26 -38.20 -0.01
C GLN A 217 -12.63 -38.76 0.38
N VAL A 218 -13.67 -37.91 0.42
CA VAL A 218 -15.04 -38.35 0.67
C VAL A 218 -15.53 -39.33 -0.40
N GLU A 219 -15.24 -39.07 -1.68
CA GLU A 219 -15.59 -40.01 -2.76
C GLU A 219 -14.85 -41.35 -2.65
N ILE A 220 -13.57 -41.34 -2.25
CA ILE A 220 -12.84 -42.58 -1.95
C ILE A 220 -13.53 -43.37 -0.83
N LEU A 221 -13.91 -42.69 0.26
CA LEU A 221 -14.57 -43.33 1.39
C LEU A 221 -15.94 -43.90 1.05
N LYS A 222 -16.73 -43.24 0.19
CA LYS A 222 -18.01 -43.78 -0.33
C LYS A 222 -17.82 -45.06 -1.14
N GLY A 223 -16.66 -45.23 -1.79
CA GLY A 223 -16.34 -46.44 -2.55
C GLY A 223 -15.95 -47.65 -1.71
N ILE A 224 -15.69 -47.47 -0.40
CA ILE A 224 -15.31 -48.56 0.50
C ILE A 224 -16.57 -49.28 1.00
N SER A 225 -16.83 -50.48 0.46
CA SER A 225 -17.84 -51.40 0.98
C SER A 225 -17.17 -52.68 1.46
N HIS A 226 -17.40 -53.07 2.71
CA HIS A 226 -16.86 -54.31 3.27
C HIS A 226 -17.98 -55.30 3.56
N VAL A 227 -17.76 -56.57 3.24
CA VAL A 227 -18.73 -57.63 3.51
C VAL A 227 -18.28 -58.40 4.74
N VAL A 228 -19.07 -58.33 5.81
CA VAL A 228 -18.82 -59.00 7.08
C VAL A 228 -19.67 -60.27 7.13
N LYS A 229 -19.04 -61.42 7.39
CA LYS A 229 -19.76 -62.69 7.58
C LYS A 229 -20.04 -62.95 9.06
N CYS A 230 -21.31 -63.14 9.38
CA CYS A 230 -21.76 -63.59 10.69
C CYS A 230 -21.40 -65.06 10.92
N ALA A 231 -21.16 -65.43 12.18
CA ALA A 231 -20.99 -66.84 12.58
C ALA A 231 -22.21 -67.73 12.23
N CYS A 232 -23.37 -67.10 11.99
CA CYS A 232 -24.60 -67.72 11.50
C CYS A 232 -24.62 -68.00 9.98
N GLY A 233 -23.61 -67.57 9.23
CA GLY A 233 -23.51 -67.77 7.78
C GLY A 233 -24.06 -66.62 6.93
N GLU A 234 -24.76 -65.65 7.51
CA GLU A 234 -25.24 -64.47 6.79
C GLU A 234 -24.11 -63.47 6.50
N GLU A 235 -24.17 -62.83 5.33
CA GLU A 235 -23.23 -61.79 4.91
C GLU A 235 -23.90 -60.41 4.98
N TYR A 236 -23.26 -59.45 5.65
CA TYR A 236 -23.72 -58.07 5.77
C TYR A 236 -22.76 -57.14 5.05
N ARG A 237 -23.28 -56.33 4.12
CA ARG A 237 -22.49 -55.30 3.44
C ARG A 237 -22.53 -54.02 4.27
N VAL A 238 -21.38 -53.64 4.83
CA VAL A 238 -21.18 -52.38 5.54
C VAL A 238 -20.64 -51.36 4.54
N GLY A 239 -21.45 -50.35 4.26
CA GLY A 239 -21.08 -49.18 3.44
C GLY A 239 -21.20 -47.90 4.25
N THR A 240 -20.46 -46.88 3.84
CA THR A 240 -20.51 -45.51 4.38
C THR A 240 -21.55 -44.70 3.62
N ASP A 241 -22.83 -45.00 3.83
CA ASP A 241 -23.91 -44.11 3.40
C ASP A 241 -23.92 -42.89 4.32
N LEU A 242 -23.19 -41.85 3.93
CA LEU A 242 -23.30 -40.53 4.54
C LEU A 242 -24.73 -40.04 4.29
N CYS A 243 -25.59 -40.11 5.31
CA CYS A 243 -26.95 -39.56 5.27
C CYS A 243 -26.90 -38.08 4.87
N ALA A 244 -27.73 -37.72 3.89
CA ALA A 244 -27.92 -36.35 3.40
C ALA A 244 -28.59 -35.43 4.43
#